data_AF-A0A3D4JUQ8-F1
#
_entry.id   AF-A0A3D4JUQ8-F1
#
_cell.length_a   1.000
_cell.length_b   1.000
_cell.length_c   1.000
_cell.angle_alpha   90.00
_cell.angle_beta   90.00
_cell.angle_gamma   90.00
#
_symmetry.space_group_name_H-M   'P 1'
#
loop_
_entity.id
_entity.type
_entity.pdbx_description
1 polymer ?
#
loop_
_entity_poly.entity_id
_entity_poly.type
_entity_poly.pdbx_seq_one_letter_code
_entity_poly.pdbx_strand_id
1 'polypeptide(L)'
;MKKLIAGIALFGTFALASAQTITFDKTTFDYGNVKPSSDGIRFFTVTNTGDKPLILSNVKASCGCTTPEFSQDPILPGKSAKIKVGYNTAINGGFNKMIEVFSNDPVNSRSVIYIKGNVDPNAPDPKPLTPEELKAKAKEEKAAVKAAKKAAKKAAKAAAKTAA
;
A
#
# COMPACT_ATOMS: atom_id res chain seq x y z
N MET A 1 -30.06 45.16 39.70
CA MET A 1 -30.24 43.71 39.48
C MET A 1 -29.58 43.38 38.14
N LYS A 2 -28.46 42.63 38.13
CA LYS A 2 -28.39 41.22 37.67
C LYS A 2 -28.95 41.08 36.24
N LYS A 3 -28.24 40.66 35.19
CA LYS A 3 -27.14 39.68 35.00
C LYS A 3 -26.46 39.98 33.63
N LEU A 4 -25.13 40.07 33.48
CA LEU A 4 -24.16 38.98 33.19
C LEU A 4 -24.66 37.88 32.24
N ILE A 5 -24.26 37.95 30.95
CA ILE A 5 -23.86 36.78 30.13
C ILE A 5 -22.75 37.25 29.16
N ALA A 6 -21.50 36.99 29.55
CA ALA A 6 -20.34 37.08 28.65
C ALA A 6 -20.25 35.77 27.86
N GLY A 7 -20.48 35.85 26.54
CA GLY A 7 -20.35 34.72 25.63
C GLY A 7 -18.87 34.46 25.31
N ILE A 8 -18.29 33.44 25.93
CA ILE A 8 -17.00 32.88 25.53
C ILE A 8 -17.22 32.09 24.26
N ALA A 9 -16.92 32.70 23.11
CA ALA A 9 -16.74 31.99 21.85
C ALA A 9 -15.39 31.26 21.91
N LEU A 10 -15.42 30.00 22.33
CA LEU A 10 -14.28 29.09 22.26
C LEU A 10 -14.05 28.74 20.78
N PHE A 11 -13.35 29.59 20.05
CA PHE A 11 -12.78 29.24 18.74
C PHE A 11 -11.68 28.21 18.99
N GLY A 12 -12.08 26.94 19.03
CA GLY A 12 -11.15 25.82 19.03
C GLY A 12 -10.30 25.88 17.76
N THR A 13 -9.04 26.23 17.92
CA THR A 13 -8.03 26.05 16.89
C THR A 13 -7.88 24.56 16.64
N PHE A 14 -8.56 24.05 15.61
CA PHE A 14 -8.22 22.76 15.03
C PHE A 14 -6.83 22.89 14.41
N ALA A 15 -5.81 22.57 15.20
CA ALA A 15 -4.46 22.40 14.69
C ALA A 15 -4.50 21.22 13.72
N LEU A 16 -4.38 21.51 12.42
CA LEU A 16 -4.06 20.50 11.42
C LEU A 16 -2.67 19.98 11.77
N ALA A 17 -2.62 18.87 12.51
CA ALA A 17 -1.38 18.22 12.87
C ALA A 17 -0.65 17.81 11.58
N SER A 18 0.47 18.49 11.30
CA SER A 18 1.40 18.15 10.22
C SER A 18 2.06 16.82 10.54
N ALA A 19 1.68 15.77 9.84
CA ALA A 19 2.23 14.43 10.01
C ALA A 19 2.16 13.64 8.70
N GLN A 20 3.04 12.65 8.57
CA GLN A 20 2.93 11.57 7.60
C GLN A 20 1.67 10.73 7.91
N THR A 21 0.95 10.30 6.88
CA THR A 21 -0.25 9.48 7.06
C THR A 21 -0.27 8.37 6.02
N ILE A 22 -0.32 7.12 6.47
CA ILE A 22 -0.38 5.95 5.60
C ILE A 22 -1.82 5.62 5.22
N THR A 23 -2.03 5.36 3.94
CA THR A 23 -3.29 4.83 3.42
C THR A 23 -3.02 3.73 2.40
N PHE A 24 -3.98 2.84 2.22
CA PHE A 24 -3.90 1.73 1.26
C PHE A 24 -5.05 1.81 0.28
N ASP A 25 -4.81 1.41 -0.97
CA ASP A 25 -5.87 1.27 -1.97
C ASP A 25 -6.88 0.16 -1.59
N LYS A 26 -6.40 -0.86 -0.88
CA LYS A 26 -7.19 -1.94 -0.29
C LYS A 26 -6.45 -2.52 0.90
N THR A 27 -7.19 -3.06 1.86
CA THR A 27 -6.62 -3.77 3.01
C THR A 27 -6.75 -5.29 2.88
N THR A 28 -7.51 -5.78 1.91
CA THR A 28 -7.66 -7.21 1.63
C THR A 28 -7.59 -7.47 0.13
N PHE A 29 -6.82 -8.48 -0.26
CA PHE A 29 -6.85 -9.03 -1.61
C PHE A 29 -7.40 -10.46 -1.58
N ASP A 30 -8.46 -10.73 -2.35
CA ASP A 30 -9.01 -12.07 -2.53
C ASP A 30 -8.56 -12.67 -3.87
N TYR A 31 -7.89 -13.80 -3.82
CA TYR A 31 -7.43 -14.55 -4.99
C TYR A 31 -8.56 -15.34 -5.64
N GLY A 32 -9.67 -15.55 -4.93
CA GLY A 32 -10.69 -16.52 -5.29
C GLY A 32 -10.13 -17.94 -5.25
N ASN A 33 -10.64 -18.80 -6.15
CA ASN A 33 -10.10 -20.13 -6.38
C ASN A 33 -8.98 -20.05 -7.41
N VAL A 34 -7.79 -20.52 -7.04
CA VAL A 34 -6.62 -20.56 -7.94
C VAL A 34 -6.11 -21.99 -8.06
N LYS A 35 -5.54 -22.33 -9.22
CA LYS A 35 -4.92 -23.64 -9.44
C LYS A 35 -3.62 -23.77 -8.64
N PRO A 36 -3.23 -24.99 -8.25
CA PRO A 36 -1.92 -25.25 -7.64
C PRO A 36 -0.77 -24.73 -8.51
N SER A 37 0.27 -24.17 -7.88
CA SER A 37 1.45 -23.61 -8.55
C SER A 37 1.19 -22.47 -9.54
N SER A 38 0.03 -21.82 -9.46
CA SER A 38 -0.30 -20.62 -10.23
C SER A 38 0.36 -19.35 -9.67
N ASP A 39 0.25 -18.22 -10.38
CA ASP A 39 0.83 -16.94 -9.94
C ASP A 39 0.20 -16.41 -8.63
N GLY A 40 0.99 -16.52 -7.57
CA GLY A 40 0.66 -16.06 -6.23
C GLY A 40 1.00 -14.59 -5.94
N ILE A 41 1.40 -13.78 -6.93
CA ILE A 41 1.85 -12.40 -6.70
C ILE A 41 0.68 -11.41 -6.73
N ARG A 42 0.56 -10.56 -5.71
CA ARG A 42 -0.37 -9.42 -5.66
C ARG A 42 0.33 -8.15 -5.19
N PHE A 43 -0.29 -7.01 -5.48
CA PHE A 43 0.23 -5.70 -5.10
C PHE A 43 -0.78 -4.93 -4.26
N PHE A 44 -0.27 -4.27 -3.24
CA PHE A 44 -0.96 -3.25 -2.47
C PHE A 44 -0.30 -1.91 -2.74
N THR A 45 -1.11 -0.88 -3.00
CA THR A 45 -0.61 0.47 -3.20
C THR A 45 -0.72 1.23 -1.89
N VAL A 46 0.43 1.66 -1.38
CA VAL A 46 0.54 2.50 -0.19
C VAL A 46 0.65 3.94 -0.64
N THR A 47 -0.15 4.83 -0.08
CA THR A 47 -0.13 6.27 -0.39
C THR A 47 0.12 7.07 0.88
N ASN A 48 1.01 8.06 0.78
CA ASN A 48 1.19 9.05 1.82
C ASN A 48 0.21 10.21 1.59
N THR A 49 -0.84 10.27 2.42
CA THR A 49 -1.83 11.36 2.40
C THR A 49 -1.50 12.48 3.38
N GLY A 50 -0.41 12.33 4.13
CA GLY A 50 0.13 13.35 5.02
C GLY A 50 0.99 14.37 4.30
N ASP A 51 1.62 15.24 5.08
CA ASP A 51 2.43 16.37 4.58
C ASP A 51 3.94 16.23 4.89
N LYS A 52 4.36 15.16 5.58
CA LYS A 52 5.76 14.76 5.78
C LYS A 52 6.08 13.44 5.07
N PRO A 53 7.34 13.12 4.75
CA PRO A 53 7.71 11.84 4.15
C PRO A 53 7.33 10.63 5.02
N LEU A 54 6.68 9.65 4.40
CA LEU A 54 6.30 8.38 5.02
C LEU A 54 7.36 7.32 4.68
N ILE A 55 7.79 6.54 5.67
CA ILE A 55 8.77 5.47 5.51
C ILE A 55 8.14 4.17 6.01
N LEU A 56 8.24 3.11 5.21
CA LEU A 56 7.90 1.75 5.64
C LEU A 56 9.13 1.12 6.26
N SER A 57 9.11 0.91 7.58
CA SER A 57 10.25 0.37 8.31
C SER A 57 10.34 -1.15 8.16
N ASN A 58 9.20 -1.83 8.11
CA ASN A 58 9.13 -3.28 7.96
C ASN A 58 7.79 -3.72 7.37
N VAL A 59 7.78 -4.83 6.63
CA VAL A 59 6.57 -5.52 6.20
C VAL A 59 6.74 -7.01 6.50
N LYS A 60 5.93 -7.54 7.43
CA LYS A 60 6.07 -8.88 7.96
C LYS A 60 4.84 -9.73 7.69
N ALA A 61 5.03 -10.89 7.09
CA ALA A 61 3.98 -11.90 6.99
C ALA A 61 3.89 -12.76 8.27
N SER A 62 2.68 -13.26 8.57
CA SER A 62 2.47 -14.14 9.72
C SER A 62 2.98 -15.59 9.53
N CYS A 63 3.18 -16.04 8.28
CA CYS A 63 3.70 -17.37 7.93
C CYS A 63 4.82 -17.26 6.88
N GLY A 64 5.71 -18.26 6.84
CA GLY A 64 6.69 -18.40 5.74
C GLY A 64 6.09 -18.73 4.37
N CYS A 65 4.77 -18.97 4.32
CA CYS A 65 4.02 -19.19 3.09
C CYS A 65 3.67 -17.91 2.32
N THR A 66 4.05 -16.74 2.86
CA THR A 66 3.81 -15.43 2.26
C THR A 66 5.08 -14.60 2.31
N THR A 67 5.46 -14.02 1.19
CA THR A 67 6.71 -13.25 1.04
C THR A 67 6.38 -11.83 0.60
N PRO A 68 6.51 -10.83 1.49
CA PRO A 68 6.40 -9.43 1.12
C PRO A 68 7.72 -8.88 0.55
N GLU A 69 7.62 -8.03 -0.47
CA GLU A 69 8.71 -7.21 -1.00
C GLU A 69 8.23 -5.73 -1.05
N PHE A 70 9.05 -4.81 -0.56
CA PHE A 70 8.72 -3.38 -0.46
C PHE A 70 9.99 -2.53 -0.55
N SER A 71 9.85 -1.24 -0.86
CA SER A 71 10.96 -0.28 -0.78
C SER A 71 10.96 0.43 0.58
N GLN A 72 12.15 0.66 1.13
CA GLN A 72 12.38 1.51 2.30
C GLN A 72 12.58 2.98 1.92
N ASP A 73 12.52 3.33 0.63
CA ASP A 73 12.61 4.71 0.17
C ASP A 73 11.46 5.56 0.74
N PRO A 74 11.72 6.83 1.10
CA PRO A 74 10.67 7.72 1.57
C PRO A 74 9.57 7.95 0.52
N ILE A 75 8.32 7.70 0.90
CA ILE A 75 7.12 8.03 0.14
C ILE A 75 6.77 9.49 0.45
N LEU A 76 7.09 10.39 -0.48
CA LEU A 76 6.82 11.82 -0.32
C LEU A 76 5.30 12.12 -0.23
N PRO A 77 4.90 13.28 0.34
CA PRO A 77 3.51 13.71 0.38
C PRO A 77 2.78 13.60 -0.97
N GLY A 78 1.60 12.98 -0.96
CA GLY A 78 0.78 12.72 -2.14
C GLY A 78 1.40 11.74 -3.14
N LYS A 79 2.44 10.98 -2.75
CA LYS A 79 3.02 9.91 -3.57
C LYS A 79 2.62 8.55 -3.04
N SER A 80 2.82 7.55 -3.90
CA SER A 80 2.48 6.17 -3.61
C SER A 80 3.66 5.25 -3.93
N ALA A 81 3.73 4.13 -3.23
CA ALA A 81 4.63 3.00 -3.48
C ALA A 81 3.83 1.69 -3.51
N LYS A 82 4.44 0.62 -4.02
CA LYS A 82 3.83 -0.72 -4.04
C LYS A 82 4.47 -1.63 -3.02
N ILE A 83 3.66 -2.40 -2.31
CA ILE A 83 4.07 -3.60 -1.57
C ILE A 83 3.65 -4.79 -2.43
N LYS A 84 4.62 -5.59 -2.85
CA LYS A 84 4.39 -6.86 -3.53
C LYS A 84 4.27 -7.96 -2.49
N VAL A 85 3.26 -8.80 -2.60
CA VAL A 85 3.00 -9.93 -1.70
C VAL A 85 2.88 -11.19 -2.54
N GLY A 86 3.78 -12.14 -2.35
CA GLY A 86 3.70 -13.47 -2.97
C GLY A 86 3.14 -14.50 -1.98
N TYR A 87 2.17 -15.31 -2.41
CA TYR A 87 1.71 -16.49 -1.68
C TYR A 87 2.19 -17.78 -2.35
N ASN A 88 2.60 -18.77 -1.54
CA ASN A 88 2.94 -20.10 -2.05
C ASN A 88 1.67 -20.89 -2.42
N THR A 89 1.31 -20.84 -3.69
CA THR A 89 0.15 -21.55 -4.28
C THR A 89 0.37 -23.05 -4.47
N ALA A 90 1.50 -23.63 -4.05
CA ALA A 90 1.67 -25.09 -3.99
C ALA A 90 0.95 -25.71 -2.78
N ILE A 91 0.52 -24.89 -1.81
CA ILE A 91 -0.20 -25.35 -0.62
C ILE A 91 -1.69 -25.35 -0.93
N ASN A 92 -2.28 -26.54 -1.06
CA ASN A 92 -3.70 -26.71 -1.33
C ASN A 92 -4.58 -26.27 -0.15
N GLY A 93 -5.80 -25.82 -0.47
CA GLY A 93 -6.83 -25.45 0.50
C GLY A 93 -7.01 -23.94 0.70
N GLY A 94 -7.93 -23.61 1.60
CA GLY A 94 -8.30 -22.24 1.93
C GLY A 94 -7.20 -21.54 2.72
N PHE A 95 -6.96 -20.27 2.42
CA PHE A 95 -6.00 -19.44 3.14
C PHE A 95 -6.56 -18.05 3.46
N ASN A 96 -6.17 -17.52 4.62
CA ASN A 96 -6.32 -16.13 5.01
C ASN A 96 -5.05 -15.75 5.79
N LYS A 97 -4.21 -14.90 5.21
CA LYS A 97 -2.90 -14.53 5.74
C LYS A 97 -2.84 -13.04 6.04
N MET A 98 -2.31 -12.75 7.22
CA MET A 98 -2.10 -11.40 7.72
C MET A 98 -0.69 -10.95 7.37
N ILE A 99 -0.56 -9.71 6.92
CA ILE A 99 0.70 -9.02 6.69
C ILE A 99 0.66 -7.71 7.47
N GLU A 100 1.62 -7.53 8.35
CA GLU A 100 1.81 -6.32 9.16
C GLU A 100 2.72 -5.35 8.42
N VAL A 101 2.30 -4.09 8.30
CA VAL A 101 3.06 -3.00 7.68
C VAL A 101 3.40 -1.99 8.76
N PHE A 102 4.68 -1.84 9.05
CA PHE A 102 5.20 -0.89 10.03
C PHE A 102 5.67 0.38 9.33
N SER A 103 5.29 1.53 9.86
CA SER A 103 5.64 2.83 9.29
C SER A 103 5.94 3.86 10.38
N ASN A 104 6.47 5.01 9.97
CA ASN A 104 6.63 6.17 10.85
C ASN A 104 5.35 6.99 11.02
N ASP A 105 4.17 6.56 10.52
CA ASP A 105 2.89 7.23 10.82
C ASP A 105 2.66 7.26 12.36
N PRO A 106 2.50 8.45 12.99
CA PRO A 106 2.34 8.55 14.44
C PRO A 106 1.02 7.97 14.96
N VAL A 107 -0.01 7.87 14.11
CA VAL A 107 -1.32 7.31 14.43
C VAL A 107 -1.39 5.83 14.04
N ASN A 108 -0.87 5.49 12.85
CA ASN A 108 -0.95 4.14 12.27
C ASN A 108 0.44 3.52 12.09
N SER A 109 1.26 3.56 13.14
CA SER A 109 2.63 3.02 13.13
C SER A 109 2.69 1.52 12.79
N ARG A 110 1.59 0.79 13.05
CA ARG A 110 1.35 -0.58 12.62
C ARG A 110 0.00 -0.67 11.91
N SER A 111 0.05 -0.92 10.61
CA SER A 111 -1.11 -1.22 9.77
C SER A 111 -1.15 -2.72 9.43
N VAL A 112 -2.33 -3.23 9.04
CA VAL A 112 -2.50 -4.65 8.69
C VAL A 112 -3.22 -4.77 7.36
N ILE A 113 -2.69 -5.59 6.47
CA ILE A 113 -3.31 -6.00 5.22
C ILE A 113 -3.44 -7.52 5.16
N TYR A 114 -4.38 -8.01 4.36
CA TYR A 114 -4.73 -9.43 4.27
C TYR A 114 -4.69 -9.93 2.84
N ILE A 115 -4.30 -11.18 2.68
CA ILE A 115 -4.55 -11.96 1.47
C ILE A 115 -5.41 -13.17 1.82
N LYS A 116 -6.38 -13.49 0.96
CA LYS A 116 -7.22 -14.68 1.14
C LYS A 116 -7.52 -15.36 -0.18
N GLY A 117 -7.92 -16.62 -0.11
CA GLY A 117 -8.33 -17.38 -1.29
C GLY A 117 -8.39 -18.87 -1.00
N ASN A 118 -8.46 -19.67 -2.06
CA ASN A 118 -8.46 -21.12 -2.00
C ASN A 118 -7.62 -21.69 -3.14
N VAL A 119 -6.65 -22.55 -2.81
CA VAL A 119 -5.89 -23.30 -3.82
C VAL A 119 -6.62 -24.61 -4.06
N ASP A 120 -7.20 -24.76 -5.24
CA ASP A 120 -8.07 -25.89 -5.60
C ASP A 120 -7.60 -26.52 -6.93
N PRO A 121 -7.23 -27.80 -6.96
CA PRO A 121 -6.93 -28.52 -8.21
C PRO A 121 -8.07 -28.47 -9.23
N ASN A 122 -9.32 -28.34 -8.78
CA ASN A 122 -10.51 -28.26 -9.61
C ASN A 122 -10.94 -26.80 -9.88
N ALA A 123 -10.13 -25.81 -9.49
CA ALA A 123 -10.42 -24.42 -9.82
C ALA A 123 -10.60 -24.29 -11.33
N PRO A 124 -11.67 -23.61 -11.80
CA PRO A 124 -11.79 -23.29 -13.22
C PRO A 124 -10.55 -22.53 -13.66
N ASP A 125 -10.14 -22.72 -14.91
CA ASP A 125 -9.05 -21.92 -15.47
C ASP A 125 -9.29 -20.44 -15.20
N PRO A 126 -8.25 -19.68 -14.77
CA PRO A 126 -8.42 -18.26 -14.51
C PRO A 126 -9.07 -17.65 -15.76
N LYS A 127 -10.27 -17.10 -15.57
CA LYS A 127 -11.06 -16.52 -16.66
C LYS A 127 -10.12 -15.61 -17.44
N PRO A 128 -9.97 -15.78 -18.78
CA PRO A 128 -9.09 -14.93 -19.55
C PRO A 128 -9.41 -13.49 -19.20
N LEU A 129 -8.40 -12.76 -18.71
CA LEU A 129 -8.57 -11.37 -18.33
C LEU A 129 -9.25 -10.67 -19.50
N THR A 130 -10.36 -10.01 -19.23
CA THR A 130 -11.05 -9.25 -20.27
C THR A 130 -10.08 -8.23 -20.87
N PRO A 131 -10.28 -7.80 -22.12
CA PRO A 131 -9.49 -6.74 -22.71
C PRO A 131 -9.41 -5.47 -21.84
N GLU A 132 -10.42 -5.22 -20.99
CA GLU A 132 -10.44 -4.13 -20.02
C GLU A 132 -9.54 -4.39 -18.81
N GLU A 133 -9.54 -5.61 -18.25
CA GLU A 133 -8.64 -6.00 -17.15
C GLU A 133 -7.18 -6.09 -17.60
N LEU A 134 -6.93 -6.50 -18.85
CA LEU A 134 -5.61 -6.47 -19.48
C LEU A 134 -5.13 -5.03 -19.69
N LYS A 135 -6.01 -4.13 -20.13
CA LYS A 135 -5.70 -2.70 -20.24
C LYS A 135 -5.49 -2.07 -18.87
N ALA A 136 -6.23 -2.47 -17.85
CA ALA A 136 -6.05 -2.00 -16.48
C ALA A 136 -4.69 -2.45 -15.92
N LYS A 137 -4.35 -3.75 -16.00
CA LYS A 137 -3.03 -4.26 -15.62
C LYS A 137 -1.90 -3.56 -16.39
N ALA A 138 -2.02 -3.43 -17.72
CA ALA A 138 -1.01 -2.78 -18.54
C ALA A 138 -0.89 -1.27 -18.27
N LYS A 139 -1.99 -0.58 -17.94
CA LYS A 139 -1.98 0.83 -17.57
C LYS A 139 -1.35 1.02 -16.19
N GLU A 140 -1.64 0.13 -15.24
CA GLU A 140 -1.08 0.15 -13.89
C GLU A 140 0.43 -0.16 -13.89
N GLU A 141 0.87 -1.08 -14.74
CA GLU A 141 2.27 -1.43 -14.93
C GLU A 141 3.03 -0.31 -15.68
N LYS A 142 2.46 0.23 -16.76
CA LYS A 142 3.05 1.40 -17.45
C LYS A 142 3.07 2.65 -16.57
N ALA A 143 2.07 2.86 -15.72
CA ALA A 143 2.06 3.96 -14.75
C ALA A 143 3.13 3.77 -13.68
N ALA A 144 3.30 2.55 -13.16
CA ALA A 144 4.36 2.23 -12.19
C ALA A 144 5.76 2.42 -12.80
N VAL A 145 5.99 1.94 -14.02
CA VAL A 145 7.28 2.11 -14.73
C VAL A 145 7.55 3.59 -15.06
N LYS A 146 6.53 4.35 -15.47
CA LYS A 146 6.69 5.78 -15.76
C LYS A 146 6.91 6.60 -14.49
N ALA A 147 6.25 6.25 -13.38
CA ALA A 147 6.45 6.87 -12.08
C ALA A 147 7.88 6.59 -11.55
N ALA A 148 8.34 5.34 -11.62
CA ALA A 148 9.70 4.95 -11.25
C ALA A 148 10.77 5.69 -12.08
N LYS A 149 10.63 5.73 -13.41
CA LYS A 149 11.56 6.45 -14.30
C LYS A 149 11.58 7.96 -14.04
N LYS A 150 10.41 8.57 -13.76
CA LYS A 150 10.31 10.01 -13.45
C LYS A 150 10.91 10.33 -12.09
N ALA A 151 10.72 9.46 -11.09
CA ALA A 151 11.34 9.59 -9.77
C ALA A 151 12.87 9.48 -9.86
N ALA A 152 13.39 8.48 -10.57
CA ALA A 152 14.82 8.29 -10.78
C ALA A 152 15.47 9.48 -11.50
N LYS A 153 14.85 10.00 -12.57
CA LYS A 153 15.36 11.18 -13.30
C LYS A 153 15.33 12.46 -12.47
N LYS A 154 14.33 12.63 -11.60
CA LYS A 154 14.24 13.80 -10.70
C LYS A 154 15.27 13.71 -9.57
N ALA A 155 15.51 12.52 -9.02
CA ALA A 155 16.55 12.28 -8.02
C ALA A 155 17.96 12.52 -8.59
N ALA A 156 18.25 12.02 -9.80
CA ALA A 156 19.53 12.25 -10.47
C ALA A 156 19.79 13.75 -10.75
N LYS A 157 18.75 14.50 -11.16
CA LYS A 157 18.88 15.95 -11.41
C LYS A 157 18.98 16.78 -10.13
N ALA A 158 18.40 16.32 -9.02
CA ALA A 158 18.54 16.97 -7.72
C ALA A 158 19.95 16.75 -7.15
N ALA A 159 20.48 15.52 -7.21
CA ALA A 159 21.85 15.20 -6.76
C ALA A 159 22.93 15.97 -7.54
N ALA A 160 22.74 16.17 -8.86
CA ALA A 160 23.67 16.95 -9.68
C ALA A 160 23.65 18.46 -9.39
N LYS A 161 22.61 19.00 -8.74
CA LYS A 161 22.48 20.43 -8.43
C LYS A 161 22.99 20.80 -7.03
N THR A 162 23.21 19.82 -6.16
CA THR A 162 23.81 20.01 -4.83
C THR A 162 25.32 19.78 -4.80
N ALA A 163 25.89 19.31 -5.91
CA ALA A 163 27.33 19.05 -6.08
C ALA A 163 28.06 20.12 -6.91
N ALA A 164 27.37 21.21 -7.27
CA ALA A 164 27.91 22.40 -7.93
C ALA A 164 27.54 23.62 -7.08
#